data_AF-I7ADC5-F1
#
_entry.id   AF-I7ADC5-F1
#
_cell.length_a   1.000
_cell.length_b   1.000
_cell.length_c   1.000
_cell.angle_alpha   90.00
_cell.angle_beta   90.00
_cell.angle_gamma   90.00
#
_symmetry.space_group_name_H-M   'P 1'
#
loop_
_entity.id
_entity.type
_entity.pdbx_description
1 polymer ?
#
loop_
_entity_poly.entity_id
_entity_poly.type
_entity_poly.pdbx_seq_one_letter_code
_entity_poly.pdbx_strand_id
1 'polypeptide(L)'
;MINGRVLVIGCGGIGCELLKLLAKQNLRSITLIDCDTIDLSNLNRQFLFNRDDIGKNKAVVAARTFKKLNKKCRVLPICADITEFDAMFFARYKVVYSCLDNAEARSYVNQRCLISNTPLVDGGCGGFKGQAYYFDYNSECFDCIPRKFSKEYLMCTIRSRPTRFEHCIIWAKYVLLEMRLKVDENSQDFYQRFLKDVIENCEDMSTADKLEKFRNSEDYKERTKKIVEILGKLDSILFNKDNRDILEYIYNAAYIRGRCAGIEPISFDEAVTVAGNIIPSLSTINSIVASLMMLSVRNKCNYYSVDNGNVIRRLETCERNPECSTCSHHWYVISYDGPLIFRRLIRCFQKHSLELVAYSDKRLFLTCDMTEYLDKDLEFENNSIGEVICMENNKRVRIYLYFLRRGGNLSFRRIYKAKE
;
A
#
# COMPACT_ATOMS: atom_id res chain seq x y z
N MET A 1 13.85 -18.65 19.53
CA MET A 1 13.57 -17.39 20.25
C MET A 1 14.17 -16.23 19.46
N ILE A 2 13.42 -15.15 19.27
CA ILE A 2 13.95 -13.95 18.61
C ILE A 2 14.64 -13.11 19.67
N ASN A 3 15.98 -13.05 19.61
CA ASN A 3 16.79 -12.16 20.44
C ASN A 3 17.39 -11.09 19.55
N GLY A 4 17.04 -9.82 19.77
CA GLY A 4 17.51 -8.69 18.98
C GLY A 4 16.57 -7.48 18.98
N ARG A 5 16.81 -6.57 18.04
CA ARG A 5 15.92 -5.46 17.71
C ARG A 5 14.93 -5.90 16.64
N VAL A 6 13.65 -5.65 16.82
CA VAL A 6 12.61 -5.98 15.83
C VAL A 6 11.84 -4.72 15.43
N LEU A 7 11.40 -4.69 14.17
CA LEU A 7 10.54 -3.64 13.64
C LEU A 7 9.17 -4.26 13.33
N VAL A 8 8.10 -3.61 13.76
CA VAL A 8 6.73 -3.95 13.37
C VAL A 8 6.13 -2.74 12.66
N ILE A 9 5.66 -2.95 11.43
CA ILE A 9 5.10 -1.93 10.56
C ILE A 9 3.62 -2.23 10.38
N GLY A 10 2.77 -1.32 10.84
CA GLY A 10 1.33 -1.52 10.96
C GLY A 10 0.95 -2.08 12.34
N CYS A 11 0.20 -1.28 13.09
CA CYS A 11 -0.38 -1.57 14.40
C CYS A 11 -1.89 -1.86 14.32
N GLY A 12 -2.39 -2.24 13.14
CA GLY A 12 -3.77 -2.66 12.91
C GLY A 12 -4.10 -4.06 13.46
N GLY A 13 -5.04 -4.78 12.82
CA GLY A 13 -5.54 -6.08 13.31
C GLY A 13 -4.45 -7.14 13.52
N ILE A 14 -3.71 -7.48 12.46
CA ILE A 14 -2.59 -8.43 12.54
C ILE A 14 -1.49 -7.90 13.49
N GLY A 15 -1.16 -6.61 13.39
CA GLY A 15 -0.14 -5.97 14.21
C GLY A 15 -0.42 -6.09 15.71
N CYS A 16 -1.66 -5.83 16.13
CA CYS A 16 -2.10 -6.01 17.50
C CYS A 16 -1.86 -7.44 18.00
N GLU A 17 -2.34 -8.45 17.27
CA GLU A 17 -2.18 -9.87 17.65
C GLU A 17 -0.70 -10.29 17.67
N LEU A 18 0.10 -9.82 16.70
CA LEU A 18 1.53 -10.08 16.67
C LEU A 18 2.24 -9.49 17.90
N LEU A 19 1.85 -8.29 18.33
CA LEU A 19 2.41 -7.64 19.51
C LEU A 19 2.14 -8.42 20.81
N LYS A 20 0.99 -9.09 20.96
CA LYS A 20 0.76 -10.02 22.08
C LYS A 20 1.77 -11.16 22.10
N LEU A 21 2.06 -11.73 20.93
CA LEU A 21 2.99 -12.86 20.81
C LEU A 21 4.44 -12.42 21.05
N LEU A 22 4.83 -11.27 20.49
CA LEU A 22 6.15 -10.67 20.66
C LEU A 22 6.40 -10.21 22.10
N ALA A 23 5.37 -9.79 22.83
CA ALA A 23 5.52 -9.42 24.25
C ALA A 23 6.02 -10.58 25.12
N LYS A 24 5.73 -11.83 24.73
CA LYS A 24 6.22 -13.05 25.40
C LYS A 24 7.64 -13.45 24.99
N GLN A 25 8.26 -12.76 24.03
CA GLN A 25 9.63 -13.03 23.57
C GLN A 25 10.65 -12.19 24.36
N ASN A 26 11.89 -12.70 24.43
CA ASN A 26 13.01 -11.98 25.05
C ASN A 26 13.64 -10.98 24.06
N LEU A 27 12.92 -9.90 23.75
CA LEU A 27 13.36 -8.85 22.83
C LEU A 27 14.21 -7.79 23.54
N ARG A 28 15.29 -7.34 22.88
CA ARG A 28 16.09 -6.20 23.36
C ARG A 28 15.33 -4.88 23.17
N SER A 29 14.78 -4.70 21.97
CA SER A 29 13.93 -3.55 21.67
C SER A 29 12.98 -3.83 20.52
N ILE A 30 11.85 -3.14 20.51
CA ILE A 30 10.86 -3.15 19.43
C ILE A 30 10.57 -1.71 18.98
N THR A 31 10.54 -1.49 17.67
CA THR A 31 10.07 -0.24 17.08
C THR A 31 8.72 -0.51 16.42
N LEU A 32 7.75 0.36 16.66
CA LEU A 32 6.39 0.29 16.08
C LEU A 32 6.19 1.49 15.16
N ILE A 33 5.80 1.25 13.91
CA ILE A 33 5.48 2.30 12.93
C ILE A 33 4.03 2.16 12.51
N ASP A 34 3.27 3.25 12.60
CA ASP A 34 1.92 3.36 12.06
C ASP A 34 1.58 4.86 11.87
N CYS A 35 1.06 5.22 10.70
CA CYS A 35 0.66 6.60 10.38
C CYS A 35 -0.81 6.89 10.75
N ASP A 36 -1.62 5.87 11.05
CA ASP A 36 -3.05 6.03 11.29
C ASP A 36 -3.39 6.43 12.73
N THR A 37 -4.56 7.03 12.88
CA THR A 37 -5.26 7.20 14.16
C THR A 37 -6.27 6.08 14.41
N ILE A 38 -6.62 5.88 15.68
CA ILE A 38 -7.60 4.88 16.10
C ILE A 38 -9.01 5.37 15.78
N ASP A 39 -9.78 4.54 15.09
CA ASP A 39 -11.19 4.77 14.79
C ASP A 39 -12.11 3.78 15.54
N LEU A 40 -13.38 4.14 15.75
CA LEU A 40 -14.36 3.27 16.41
C LEU A 40 -14.49 1.90 15.72
N SER A 41 -14.46 1.88 14.37
CA SER A 41 -14.53 0.67 13.56
C SER A 41 -13.36 -0.29 13.80
N ASN A 42 -12.27 0.17 14.44
CA ASN A 42 -11.07 -0.62 14.69
C ASN A 42 -11.22 -1.50 15.95
N LEU A 43 -12.05 -1.09 16.91
CA LEU A 43 -12.13 -1.70 18.24
C LEU A 43 -12.68 -3.14 18.24
N ASN A 44 -13.38 -3.55 17.17
CA ASN A 44 -13.90 -4.92 17.03
C ASN A 44 -12.79 -5.98 16.82
N ARG A 45 -11.58 -5.56 16.44
CA ARG A 45 -10.47 -6.47 16.07
C ARG A 45 -9.08 -6.01 16.50
N GLN A 46 -8.95 -4.80 17.04
CA GLN A 46 -7.68 -4.20 17.47
C GLN A 46 -7.72 -3.97 18.99
N PHE A 47 -7.66 -5.07 19.73
CA PHE A 47 -7.87 -5.12 21.19
C PHE A 47 -6.80 -4.36 22.02
N LEU A 48 -5.72 -3.84 21.41
CA LEU A 48 -4.76 -2.98 22.11
C LEU A 48 -5.34 -1.59 22.40
N PHE A 49 -6.47 -1.25 21.78
CA PHE A 49 -7.13 0.05 21.82
C PHE A 49 -8.48 -0.04 22.53
N ASN A 50 -8.90 1.06 23.15
CA ASN A 50 -10.21 1.20 23.79
C ASN A 50 -10.91 2.48 23.30
N ARG A 51 -12.14 2.72 23.77
CA ARG A 51 -12.93 3.90 23.36
C ARG A 51 -12.25 5.22 23.70
N ASP A 52 -11.53 5.29 24.82
CA ASP A 52 -10.84 6.52 25.24
C ASP A 52 -9.60 6.82 24.37
N ASP A 53 -9.16 5.86 23.56
CA ASP A 53 -8.02 6.00 22.65
C ASP A 53 -8.41 6.44 21.23
N ILE A 54 -9.70 6.59 20.93
CA ILE A 54 -10.18 7.10 19.63
C ILE A 54 -9.53 8.46 19.32
N GLY A 55 -9.08 8.64 18.08
CA GLY A 55 -8.38 9.84 17.60
C GLY A 55 -6.88 9.89 17.93
N LYS A 56 -6.36 9.01 18.79
CA LYS A 56 -4.91 8.91 19.07
C LYS A 56 -4.21 8.07 18.01
N ASN A 57 -2.91 8.31 17.76
CA ASN A 57 -2.12 7.50 16.83
C ASN A 57 -1.95 6.04 17.33
N LYS A 58 -2.13 5.08 16.41
CA LYS A 58 -2.10 3.64 16.71
C LYS A 58 -0.75 3.18 17.28
N ALA A 59 0.38 3.63 16.71
CA ALA A 59 1.71 3.21 17.16
C ALA A 59 1.99 3.64 18.60
N VAL A 60 1.57 4.85 18.99
CA VAL A 60 1.76 5.38 20.36
C VAL A 60 0.97 4.58 21.38
N VAL A 61 -0.32 4.33 21.11
CA VAL A 61 -1.17 3.57 22.04
C VAL A 61 -0.73 2.11 22.10
N ALA A 62 -0.40 1.49 20.95
CA ALA A 62 0.12 0.13 20.89
C ALA A 62 1.43 0.00 21.68
N ALA A 63 2.34 0.96 21.58
CA ALA A 63 3.58 0.99 22.34
C ALA A 63 3.34 1.05 23.85
N ARG A 64 2.40 1.91 24.29
CA ARG A 64 2.00 2.02 25.70
C ARG A 64 1.45 0.69 26.22
N THR A 65 0.57 0.03 25.47
CA THR A 65 -0.01 -1.25 25.87
C THR A 65 1.04 -2.37 25.85
N PHE A 66 1.89 -2.44 24.82
CA PHE A 66 2.98 -3.41 24.74
C PHE A 66 3.95 -3.28 25.92
N LYS A 67 4.29 -2.04 26.33
CA LYS A 67 5.18 -1.80 27.47
C LYS A 67 4.63 -2.32 28.79
N LYS A 68 3.29 -2.34 28.96
CA LYS A 68 2.64 -2.99 30.11
C LYS A 68 2.82 -4.51 30.09
N LEU A 69 2.74 -5.13 28.90
CA LEU A 69 2.89 -6.57 28.70
C LEU A 69 4.36 -7.04 28.83
N ASN A 70 5.31 -6.23 28.35
CA ASN A 70 6.74 -6.53 28.45
C ASN A 70 7.52 -5.32 28.99
N LYS A 71 7.63 -5.25 30.33
CA LYS A 71 8.31 -4.15 31.03
C LYS A 71 9.80 -4.06 30.72
N LYS A 72 10.45 -5.19 30.37
CA LYS A 72 11.91 -5.27 30.13
C LYS A 72 12.31 -4.77 28.73
N CYS A 73 11.43 -4.91 27.74
CA CYS A 73 11.69 -4.49 26.37
C CYS A 73 11.68 -2.96 26.21
N ARG A 74 12.64 -2.40 25.46
CA ARG A 74 12.59 -0.99 25.04
C ARG A 74 11.66 -0.84 23.84
N VAL A 75 10.68 0.06 23.94
CA VAL A 75 9.67 0.28 22.90
C VAL A 75 9.83 1.68 22.32
N LEU A 76 9.84 1.80 21.00
CA LEU A 76 9.88 3.09 20.29
C LEU A 76 8.68 3.18 19.33
N PRO A 77 7.66 4.02 19.62
CA PRO A 77 6.64 4.35 18.64
C PRO A 77 7.14 5.41 17.65
N ILE A 78 6.73 5.29 16.39
CA ILE A 78 6.99 6.27 15.34
C ILE A 78 5.67 6.49 14.59
N CYS A 79 5.21 7.75 14.55
CA CYS A 79 4.02 8.18 13.84
C CYS A 79 4.45 8.73 12.47
N ALA A 80 4.71 7.87 11.50
CA ALA A 80 5.18 8.27 10.18
C ALA A 80 4.82 7.22 9.14
N ASP A 81 4.81 7.62 7.86
CA ASP A 81 4.69 6.66 6.77
C ASP A 81 6.00 5.87 6.64
N ILE A 82 5.91 4.57 6.37
CA ILE A 82 7.10 3.72 6.25
C ILE A 82 7.99 4.12 5.06
N THR A 83 7.42 4.76 4.04
CA THR A 83 8.13 5.23 2.85
C THR A 83 9.12 6.36 3.12
N GLU A 84 9.03 7.00 4.29
CA GLU A 84 9.98 8.03 4.74
C GLU A 84 11.34 7.43 5.17
N PHE A 85 11.41 6.12 5.41
CA PHE A 85 12.60 5.46 5.96
C PHE A 85 13.45 4.77 4.90
N ASP A 86 14.74 5.06 4.91
CA ASP A 86 15.74 4.48 4.00
C ASP A 86 16.16 3.06 4.40
N ALA A 87 16.92 2.36 3.55
CA ALA A 87 17.38 0.99 3.83
C ALA A 87 18.29 0.89 5.07
N MET A 88 18.97 1.98 5.45
CA MET A 88 19.81 1.99 6.66
C MET A 88 18.97 1.93 7.92
N PHE A 89 17.76 2.49 7.90
CA PHE A 89 16.81 2.30 8.98
C PHE A 89 16.48 0.81 9.18
N PHE A 90 16.17 0.08 8.09
CA PHE A 90 15.84 -1.35 8.14
C PHE A 90 17.03 -2.22 8.60
N ALA A 91 18.26 -1.90 8.18
CA ALA A 91 19.48 -2.61 8.55
C ALA A 91 19.76 -2.68 10.07
N ARG A 92 19.08 -1.85 10.88
CA ARG A 92 19.23 -1.82 12.35
C ARG A 92 18.49 -2.96 13.06
N TYR A 93 17.63 -3.67 12.34
CA TYR A 93 16.73 -4.68 12.89
C TYR A 93 17.17 -6.08 12.49
N LYS A 94 16.87 -7.06 13.33
CA LYS A 94 17.16 -8.47 13.06
C LYS A 94 16.10 -9.11 12.18
N VAL A 95 14.85 -8.68 12.36
CA VAL A 95 13.68 -9.11 11.60
C VAL A 95 12.71 -7.93 11.52
N VAL A 96 12.11 -7.75 10.35
CA VAL A 96 11.06 -6.76 10.08
C VAL A 96 9.75 -7.51 9.88
N TYR A 97 8.70 -7.09 10.58
CA TYR A 97 7.35 -7.60 10.42
C TYR A 97 6.48 -6.56 9.70
N SER A 98 5.97 -6.92 8.54
CA SER A 98 5.01 -6.13 7.76
C SER A 98 3.59 -6.63 8.05
N CYS A 99 2.77 -5.75 8.61
CA CYS A 99 1.35 -5.95 8.90
C CYS A 99 0.48 -4.92 8.14
N LEU A 100 0.99 -4.44 7.01
CA LEU A 100 0.40 -3.39 6.16
C LEU A 100 -0.79 -3.93 5.35
N ASP A 101 -1.73 -3.09 4.94
CA ASP A 101 -2.86 -3.48 4.07
C ASP A 101 -2.67 -3.06 2.60
N ASN A 102 -1.70 -2.19 2.31
CA ASN A 102 -1.40 -1.72 0.96
C ASN A 102 -0.23 -2.49 0.30
N ALA A 103 -0.44 -2.95 -0.94
CA ALA A 103 0.56 -3.68 -1.72
C ALA A 103 1.80 -2.82 -2.07
N GLU A 104 1.62 -1.52 -2.31
CA GLU A 104 2.75 -0.64 -2.66
C GLU A 104 3.67 -0.44 -1.46
N ALA A 105 3.10 -0.20 -0.28
CA ALA A 105 3.87 -0.08 0.96
C ALA A 105 4.58 -1.41 1.32
N ARG A 106 3.93 -2.56 1.11
CA ARG A 106 4.58 -3.88 1.25
C ARG A 106 5.75 -4.06 0.29
N SER A 107 5.58 -3.65 -0.97
CA SER A 107 6.64 -3.69 -2.00
C SER A 107 7.80 -2.76 -1.64
N TYR A 108 7.51 -1.55 -1.12
CA TYR A 108 8.53 -0.64 -0.60
C TYR A 108 9.35 -1.28 0.52
N VAL A 109 8.68 -1.86 1.53
CA VAL A 109 9.34 -2.57 2.63
C VAL A 109 10.16 -3.75 2.11
N ASN A 110 9.63 -4.51 1.16
CA ASN A 110 10.34 -5.62 0.51
C ASN A 110 11.65 -5.15 -0.14
N GLN A 111 11.62 -4.06 -0.90
CA GLN A 111 12.84 -3.51 -1.52
C GLN A 111 13.85 -3.05 -0.47
N ARG A 112 13.42 -2.34 0.58
CA ARG A 112 14.34 -1.86 1.63
C ARG A 112 14.94 -3.00 2.46
N CYS A 113 14.16 -4.05 2.73
CA CYS A 113 14.64 -5.26 3.39
C CYS A 113 15.60 -6.06 2.50
N LEU A 114 15.37 -6.16 1.19
CA LEU A 114 16.32 -6.74 0.22
C LEU A 114 17.65 -5.97 0.24
N ILE A 115 17.59 -4.64 0.09
CA ILE A 115 18.76 -3.75 0.01
C ILE A 115 19.59 -3.82 1.30
N SER A 116 18.92 -3.88 2.45
CA SER A 116 19.56 -3.96 3.77
C SER A 116 19.94 -5.38 4.19
N ASN A 117 19.61 -6.40 3.39
CA ASN A 117 19.74 -7.81 3.73
C ASN A 117 19.09 -8.16 5.09
N THR A 118 17.92 -7.57 5.36
CA THR A 118 17.18 -7.76 6.61
C THR A 118 16.00 -8.68 6.36
N PRO A 119 15.86 -9.81 7.07
CA PRO A 119 14.73 -10.72 6.89
C PRO A 119 13.38 -10.03 7.10
N LEU A 120 12.45 -10.28 6.18
CA LEU A 120 11.10 -9.73 6.17
C LEU A 120 10.08 -10.82 6.46
N VAL A 121 9.12 -10.53 7.33
CA VAL A 121 7.94 -11.37 7.58
C VAL A 121 6.71 -10.58 7.18
N ASP A 122 6.01 -10.99 6.14
CA ASP A 122 4.80 -10.30 5.67
C ASP A 122 3.54 -11.07 6.06
N GLY A 123 2.57 -10.38 6.64
CA GLY A 123 1.27 -10.95 7.01
C GLY A 123 0.14 -10.31 6.23
N GLY A 124 -0.73 -11.10 5.63
CA GLY A 124 -1.94 -10.62 4.95
C GLY A 124 -3.17 -11.42 5.34
N CYS A 125 -4.31 -10.76 5.43
CA CYS A 125 -5.59 -11.41 5.65
C CYS A 125 -6.66 -10.82 4.75
N GLY A 126 -7.65 -11.65 4.41
CA GLY A 126 -8.85 -11.22 3.72
C GLY A 126 -10.01 -12.17 3.90
N GLY A 127 -11.08 -11.71 4.57
CA GLY A 127 -12.20 -12.56 4.96
C GLY A 127 -11.72 -13.71 5.84
N PHE A 128 -12.03 -14.94 5.44
CA PHE A 128 -11.58 -16.18 6.09
C PHE A 128 -10.24 -16.71 5.58
N LYS A 129 -9.55 -15.95 4.72
CA LYS A 129 -8.26 -16.32 4.16
C LYS A 129 -7.15 -15.50 4.80
N GLY A 130 -5.98 -16.09 4.89
CA GLY A 130 -4.80 -15.39 5.39
C GLY A 130 -3.52 -16.08 4.96
N GLN A 131 -2.43 -15.34 5.07
CA GLN A 131 -1.11 -15.77 4.66
C GLN A 131 -0.03 -15.13 5.51
N ALA A 132 1.04 -15.87 5.74
CA ALA A 132 2.25 -15.37 6.38
C ALA A 132 3.45 -15.81 5.56
N TYR A 133 4.24 -14.84 5.12
CA TYR A 133 5.48 -15.06 4.38
C TYR A 133 6.72 -14.78 5.23
N TYR A 134 7.80 -15.48 4.93
CA TYR A 134 9.15 -15.16 5.42
C TYR A 134 10.10 -15.08 4.24
N PHE A 135 10.77 -13.94 4.09
CA PHE A 135 11.73 -13.67 3.05
C PHE A 135 13.10 -13.44 3.70
N ASP A 136 14.01 -14.38 3.49
CA ASP A 136 15.45 -14.21 3.76
C ASP A 136 16.25 -13.82 2.50
N TYR A 137 15.53 -13.63 1.38
CA TYR A 137 16.06 -13.28 0.07
C TYR A 137 17.01 -14.31 -0.54
N ASN A 138 16.98 -15.58 -0.12
CA ASN A 138 17.74 -16.66 -0.78
C ASN A 138 16.99 -17.30 -1.98
N SER A 139 15.67 -17.28 -1.92
CA SER A 139 14.72 -17.75 -2.94
C SER A 139 13.87 -16.56 -3.41
N GLU A 140 12.54 -16.66 -3.43
CA GLU A 140 11.61 -15.62 -3.82
C GLU A 140 11.59 -14.39 -2.87
N CYS A 141 11.13 -13.25 -3.39
CA CYS A 141 10.78 -12.07 -2.59
C CYS A 141 9.28 -11.76 -2.72
N PHE A 142 8.78 -10.76 -1.99
CA PHE A 142 7.37 -10.37 -2.06
C PHE A 142 6.91 -10.05 -3.50
N ASP A 143 7.73 -9.34 -4.28
CA ASP A 143 7.38 -8.96 -5.65
C ASP A 143 7.55 -10.11 -6.68
N CYS A 144 8.01 -11.30 -6.28
CA CYS A 144 7.89 -12.49 -7.11
C CYS A 144 6.45 -13.00 -7.17
N ILE A 145 5.66 -12.70 -6.13
CA ILE A 145 4.31 -13.24 -5.98
C ILE A 145 3.38 -12.44 -6.89
N PRO A 146 2.68 -13.09 -7.84
CA PRO A 146 1.80 -12.39 -8.77
C PRO A 146 0.69 -11.68 -8.02
N ARG A 147 0.53 -10.38 -8.28
CA ARG A 147 -0.59 -9.59 -7.76
C ARG A 147 -1.86 -10.05 -8.46
N LYS A 148 -2.94 -10.26 -7.71
CA LYS A 148 -4.26 -10.33 -8.32
C LYS A 148 -4.56 -8.95 -8.88
N PHE A 149 -4.58 -8.82 -10.22
CA PHE A 149 -5.05 -7.61 -10.86
C PHE A 149 -6.45 -7.30 -10.34
N SER A 150 -6.67 -6.05 -9.91
CA SER A 150 -8.03 -5.56 -9.70
C SER A 150 -8.80 -5.77 -11.00
N LYS A 151 -10.05 -6.21 -10.91
CA LYS A 151 -10.91 -6.32 -12.10
C LYS A 151 -10.99 -4.95 -12.76
N GLU A 152 -10.30 -4.77 -13.89
CA GLU A 152 -10.46 -3.60 -14.73
C GLU A 152 -11.77 -3.75 -15.50
N TYR A 153 -12.69 -2.83 -15.28
CA TYR A 153 -13.93 -2.74 -16.04
C TYR A 153 -13.71 -1.77 -17.20
N LEU A 154 -14.23 -2.11 -18.38
CA LEU A 154 -14.17 -1.22 -19.53
C LEU A 154 -14.87 0.11 -19.20
N MET A 155 -14.21 1.23 -19.51
CA MET A 155 -14.75 2.57 -19.23
C MET A 155 -16.10 2.83 -19.91
N CYS A 156 -16.34 2.25 -21.09
CA CYS A 156 -17.64 2.33 -21.76
C CYS A 156 -18.75 1.61 -20.96
N THR A 157 -18.44 0.51 -20.27
CA THR A 157 -19.37 -0.19 -19.39
C THR A 157 -19.68 0.63 -18.14
N ILE A 158 -18.68 1.31 -17.57
CA ILE A 158 -18.87 2.17 -16.39
C ILE A 158 -19.69 3.42 -16.78
N ARG A 159 -19.34 4.11 -17.87
CA ARG A 159 -19.97 5.39 -18.27
C ARG A 159 -21.31 5.23 -18.96
N SER A 160 -21.48 4.23 -19.82
CA SER A 160 -22.63 4.19 -20.74
C SER A 160 -23.59 3.03 -20.51
N ARG A 161 -23.10 1.82 -20.17
CA ARG A 161 -23.96 0.64 -20.05
C ARG A 161 -23.53 -0.28 -18.90
N PRO A 162 -23.89 0.06 -17.64
CA PRO A 162 -23.63 -0.82 -16.52
C PRO A 162 -24.45 -2.11 -16.66
N THR A 163 -23.91 -3.23 -16.18
CA THR A 163 -24.58 -4.54 -16.20
C THR A 163 -24.70 -5.16 -14.81
N ARG A 164 -23.99 -4.60 -13.83
CA ARG A 164 -24.06 -4.98 -12.42
C ARG A 164 -23.98 -3.75 -11.54
N PHE A 165 -24.47 -3.86 -10.31
CA PHE A 165 -24.52 -2.74 -9.39
C PHE A 165 -23.12 -2.24 -8.99
N GLU A 166 -22.11 -3.10 -9.00
CA GLU A 166 -20.71 -2.72 -8.78
C GLU A 166 -20.23 -1.68 -9.81
N HIS A 167 -20.73 -1.74 -11.05
CA HIS A 167 -20.38 -0.74 -12.08
C HIS A 167 -20.95 0.63 -11.73
N CYS A 168 -22.15 0.68 -11.13
CA CYS A 168 -22.78 1.90 -10.65
C CYS A 168 -22.00 2.51 -9.47
N ILE A 169 -21.47 1.67 -8.58
CA ILE A 169 -20.61 2.10 -7.46
C ILE A 169 -19.29 2.69 -7.98
N ILE A 170 -18.65 2.03 -8.93
CA ILE A 170 -17.40 2.53 -9.55
C ILE A 170 -17.66 3.84 -10.29
N TRP A 171 -18.79 3.94 -11.01
CA TRP A 171 -19.20 5.19 -11.65
C TRP A 171 -19.40 6.31 -10.64
N ALA A 172 -20.07 6.06 -9.52
CA ALA A 172 -20.29 7.08 -8.48
C ALA A 172 -18.96 7.58 -7.87
N LYS A 173 -17.97 6.70 -7.70
CA LYS A 173 -16.61 7.09 -7.31
C LYS A 173 -15.93 7.98 -8.35
N TYR A 174 -16.12 7.67 -9.63
CA TYR A 174 -15.56 8.46 -10.73
C TYR A 174 -16.23 9.84 -10.82
N VAL A 175 -17.54 9.91 -10.64
CA VAL A 175 -18.32 11.15 -10.54
C VAL A 175 -17.82 12.02 -9.38
N LEU A 176 -17.58 11.44 -8.20
CA LEU A 176 -17.00 12.15 -7.05
C LEU A 176 -15.61 12.73 -7.38
N LEU A 177 -14.79 12.00 -8.12
CA LEU A 177 -13.47 12.45 -8.57
C LEU A 177 -13.57 13.57 -9.62
N GLU A 178 -14.50 13.46 -10.57
CA GLU A 178 -14.77 14.51 -11.56
C GLU A 178 -15.28 15.80 -10.90
N MET A 179 -16.14 15.71 -9.87
CA MET A 179 -16.57 16.87 -9.08
C MET A 179 -15.36 17.62 -8.56
N ARG A 180 -14.43 16.92 -7.91
CA ARG A 180 -13.21 17.54 -7.36
C ARG A 180 -12.41 18.30 -8.42
N LEU A 181 -12.27 17.75 -9.61
CA LEU A 181 -11.48 18.37 -10.69
C LEU A 181 -12.14 19.62 -11.28
N LYS A 182 -13.44 19.81 -11.06
CA LYS A 182 -14.26 20.88 -11.66
C LYS A 182 -14.78 21.92 -10.66
N VAL A 183 -14.49 21.77 -9.35
CA VAL A 183 -14.87 22.76 -8.35
C VAL A 183 -13.96 23.98 -8.50
N ASP A 184 -14.47 24.99 -9.21
CA ASP A 184 -14.02 26.37 -9.03
C ASP A 184 -14.58 26.88 -7.69
N GLU A 185 -13.76 27.61 -6.94
CA GLU A 185 -14.10 28.11 -5.60
C GLU A 185 -15.45 28.87 -5.62
N ASN A 186 -16.37 28.42 -4.77
CA ASN A 186 -17.71 28.96 -4.51
C ASN A 186 -18.78 28.78 -5.61
N SER A 187 -19.70 27.84 -5.38
CA SER A 187 -21.15 28.13 -5.45
C SER A 187 -21.99 26.92 -5.08
N GLN A 188 -22.98 27.12 -4.19
CA GLN A 188 -24.07 26.17 -3.91
C GLN A 188 -24.79 25.73 -5.21
N ASP A 189 -24.76 26.60 -6.23
CA ASP A 189 -25.23 26.39 -7.60
C ASP A 189 -24.48 25.26 -8.34
N PHE A 190 -23.19 25.04 -8.07
CA PHE A 190 -22.40 23.97 -8.69
C PHE A 190 -22.96 22.59 -8.34
N TYR A 191 -23.31 22.36 -7.07
CA TYR A 191 -23.82 21.06 -6.64
C TYR A 191 -25.20 20.74 -7.21
N GLN A 192 -26.08 21.74 -7.37
CA GLN A 192 -27.37 21.55 -8.02
C GLN A 192 -27.22 21.27 -9.52
N ARG A 193 -26.33 22.00 -10.22
CA ARG A 193 -26.03 21.75 -11.64
C ARG A 193 -25.38 20.38 -11.83
N PHE A 194 -24.44 20.03 -10.98
CA PHE A 194 -23.76 18.75 -11.05
C PHE A 194 -24.70 17.59 -10.72
N LEU A 195 -25.58 17.72 -9.72
CA LEU A 195 -26.64 16.75 -9.47
C LEU A 195 -27.53 16.57 -10.68
N LYS A 196 -27.94 17.67 -11.32
CA LYS A 196 -28.70 17.63 -12.57
C LYS A 196 -27.94 16.90 -13.67
N ASP A 197 -26.66 17.20 -13.89
CA ASP A 197 -25.83 16.51 -14.89
C ASP A 197 -25.65 15.01 -14.57
N VAL A 198 -25.42 14.66 -13.30
CA VAL A 198 -25.30 13.26 -12.83
C VAL A 198 -26.59 12.49 -13.09
N ILE A 199 -27.72 13.14 -12.83
CA ILE A 199 -29.06 12.59 -13.04
C ILE A 199 -29.34 12.46 -14.54
N GLU A 200 -29.13 13.50 -15.36
CA GLU A 200 -29.33 13.46 -16.81
C GLU A 200 -28.49 12.34 -17.47
N ASN A 201 -27.23 12.18 -17.08
CA ASN A 201 -26.38 11.07 -17.54
C ASN A 201 -26.86 9.67 -17.09
N CYS A 202 -27.69 9.59 -16.05
CA CYS A 202 -28.33 8.35 -15.63
C CYS A 202 -29.62 8.07 -16.40
N GLU A 203 -30.28 9.11 -16.90
CA GLU A 203 -31.62 9.04 -17.50
C GLU A 203 -31.61 8.48 -18.92
N ASP A 204 -30.52 8.67 -19.67
CA ASP A 204 -30.30 8.06 -21.00
C ASP A 204 -30.39 6.51 -21.03
N MET A 205 -30.41 5.87 -19.85
CA MET A 205 -30.44 4.40 -19.71
C MET A 205 -31.84 3.80 -19.52
N SER A 206 -32.89 4.63 -19.42
CA SER A 206 -34.25 4.18 -19.13
C SER A 206 -35.30 4.79 -20.06
N THR A 207 -36.40 4.06 -20.27
CA THR A 207 -37.57 4.58 -21.01
C THR A 207 -38.29 5.66 -20.20
N ALA A 208 -38.77 6.72 -20.86
CA ALA A 208 -39.41 7.88 -20.21
C ALA A 208 -40.47 7.51 -19.15
N ASP A 209 -41.34 6.53 -19.44
CA ASP A 209 -42.40 6.11 -18.52
C ASP A 209 -41.89 5.46 -17.21
N LYS A 210 -40.76 4.73 -17.27
CA LYS A 210 -40.17 4.08 -16.09
C LYS A 210 -39.41 5.10 -15.24
N LEU A 211 -38.81 6.08 -15.90
CA LEU A 211 -38.14 7.22 -15.27
C LEU A 211 -39.10 8.08 -14.47
N GLU A 212 -40.23 8.45 -15.06
CA GLU A 212 -41.20 9.32 -14.41
C GLU A 212 -41.80 8.65 -13.17
N LYS A 213 -42.08 7.35 -13.25
CA LYS A 213 -42.49 6.55 -12.08
C LYS A 213 -41.41 6.50 -10.99
N PHE A 214 -40.14 6.34 -11.37
CA PHE A 214 -39.05 6.30 -10.40
C PHE A 214 -38.78 7.66 -9.76
N ARG A 215 -38.80 8.77 -10.52
CA ARG A 215 -38.64 10.14 -9.99
C ARG A 215 -39.72 10.51 -8.97
N ASN A 216 -40.93 10.03 -9.19
CA ASN A 216 -42.07 10.25 -8.28
C ASN A 216 -42.04 9.34 -7.05
N SER A 217 -41.17 8.33 -7.01
CA SER A 217 -41.01 7.47 -5.84
C SER A 217 -40.42 8.23 -4.65
N GLU A 218 -40.82 7.81 -3.45
CA GLU A 218 -40.30 8.34 -2.19
C GLU A 218 -38.80 8.06 -2.04
N ASP A 219 -38.36 6.87 -2.47
CA ASP A 219 -36.96 6.46 -2.54
C ASP A 219 -36.09 7.50 -3.28
N TYR A 220 -36.50 7.90 -4.49
CA TYR A 220 -35.71 8.84 -5.30
C TYR A 220 -35.54 10.20 -4.61
N LYS A 221 -36.62 10.72 -4.02
CA LYS A 221 -36.63 12.01 -3.31
C LYS A 221 -35.76 11.97 -2.07
N GLU A 222 -35.85 10.89 -1.29
CA GLU A 222 -35.06 10.71 -0.07
C GLU A 222 -33.55 10.64 -0.38
N ARG A 223 -33.18 9.85 -1.40
CA ARG A 223 -31.77 9.65 -1.80
C ARG A 223 -31.16 10.93 -2.35
N THR A 224 -31.90 11.67 -3.18
CA THR A 224 -31.46 12.96 -3.72
C THR A 224 -31.24 13.99 -2.60
N LYS A 225 -32.17 14.06 -1.63
CA LYS A 225 -32.04 14.92 -0.45
C LYS A 225 -30.78 14.58 0.36
N LYS A 226 -30.53 13.30 0.62
CA LYS A 226 -29.31 12.84 1.31
C LYS A 226 -28.03 13.24 0.58
N ILE A 227 -27.99 13.14 -0.75
CA ILE A 227 -26.82 13.57 -1.54
C ILE A 227 -26.57 15.06 -1.34
N VAL A 228 -27.60 15.91 -1.44
CA VAL A 228 -27.47 17.37 -1.23
C VAL A 228 -26.98 17.69 0.18
N GLU A 229 -27.54 17.03 1.20
CA GLU A 229 -27.15 17.23 2.59
C GLU A 229 -25.69 16.84 2.85
N ILE A 230 -25.23 15.73 2.26
CA ILE A 230 -23.84 15.27 2.39
C ILE A 230 -22.89 16.24 1.68
N LEU A 231 -23.20 16.63 0.45
CA LEU A 231 -22.36 17.58 -0.31
C LEU A 231 -22.25 18.93 0.40
N GLY A 232 -23.31 19.38 1.07
CA GLY A 232 -23.29 20.62 1.87
C GLY A 232 -22.46 20.54 3.16
N LYS A 233 -22.10 19.34 3.62
CA LYS A 233 -21.29 19.12 4.84
C LYS A 233 -19.83 18.80 4.55
N LEU A 234 -19.48 18.47 3.31
CA LEU A 234 -18.14 17.98 2.98
C LEU A 234 -17.16 19.15 2.82
N ASP A 235 -16.30 19.33 3.83
CA ASP A 235 -15.18 20.29 3.78
C ASP A 235 -14.13 19.94 2.71
N SER A 236 -14.05 18.66 2.33
CA SER A 236 -13.11 18.16 1.30
C SER A 236 -13.70 16.97 0.53
N ILE A 237 -13.69 17.06 -0.80
CA ILE A 237 -14.14 16.02 -1.72
C ILE A 237 -12.97 15.07 -2.04
N LEU A 238 -12.44 14.40 -1.01
CA LEU A 238 -11.41 13.37 -1.16
C LEU A 238 -11.99 12.02 -0.76
N PHE A 239 -12.00 11.05 -1.68
CA PHE A 239 -12.46 9.70 -1.35
C PHE A 239 -11.69 9.15 -0.15
N ASN A 240 -12.42 8.84 0.93
CA ASN A 240 -11.89 8.21 2.12
C ASN A 240 -12.80 7.03 2.49
N LYS A 241 -12.23 5.81 2.51
CA LYS A 241 -12.95 4.57 2.85
C LYS A 241 -13.49 4.54 4.28
N ASP A 242 -12.97 5.39 5.16
CA ASP A 242 -13.37 5.51 6.56
C ASP A 242 -14.34 6.69 6.80
N ASN A 243 -14.59 7.52 5.78
CA ASN A 243 -15.58 8.61 5.86
C ASN A 243 -16.97 8.11 5.46
N ARG A 244 -17.85 8.00 6.45
CA ARG A 244 -19.22 7.51 6.26
C ARG A 244 -20.05 8.38 5.31
N ASP A 245 -19.92 9.71 5.37
CA ASP A 245 -20.69 10.62 4.52
C ASP A 245 -20.32 10.40 3.04
N ILE A 246 -19.04 10.22 2.74
CA ILE A 246 -18.56 9.93 1.38
C ILE A 246 -19.10 8.59 0.87
N LEU A 247 -19.10 7.57 1.73
CA LEU A 247 -19.65 6.25 1.38
C LEU A 247 -21.17 6.32 1.16
N GLU A 248 -21.90 7.10 1.97
CA GLU A 248 -23.33 7.34 1.78
C GLU A 248 -23.60 8.11 0.49
N TYR A 249 -22.79 9.10 0.13
CA TYR A 249 -22.87 9.76 -1.18
C TYR A 249 -22.72 8.75 -2.33
N ILE A 250 -21.65 7.94 -2.31
CA ILE A 250 -21.37 6.94 -3.36
C ILE A 250 -22.54 5.97 -3.48
N TYR A 251 -23.07 5.48 -2.36
CA TYR A 251 -24.20 4.57 -2.36
C TYR A 251 -25.45 5.20 -2.96
N ASN A 252 -25.83 6.40 -2.50
CA ASN A 252 -27.06 7.06 -2.98
C ASN A 252 -26.97 7.40 -4.48
N ALA A 253 -25.80 7.85 -4.97
CA ALA A 253 -25.58 8.10 -6.39
C ALA A 253 -25.60 6.79 -7.22
N ALA A 254 -24.95 5.73 -6.74
CA ALA A 254 -24.96 4.42 -7.39
C ALA A 254 -26.37 3.79 -7.39
N TYR A 255 -27.14 4.01 -6.33
CA TYR A 255 -28.52 3.54 -6.19
C TYR A 255 -29.40 4.13 -7.28
N ILE A 256 -29.40 5.46 -7.45
CA ILE A 256 -30.16 6.15 -8.49
C ILE A 256 -29.76 5.60 -9.87
N ARG A 257 -28.45 5.50 -10.15
CA ARG A 257 -27.95 4.96 -11.42
C ARG A 257 -28.37 3.52 -11.67
N GLY A 258 -28.29 2.65 -10.65
CA GLY A 258 -28.69 1.26 -10.75
C GLY A 258 -30.16 1.14 -11.13
N ARG A 259 -31.03 1.87 -10.44
CA ARG A 259 -32.47 1.89 -10.72
C ARG A 259 -32.79 2.42 -12.12
N CYS A 260 -32.13 3.48 -12.58
CA CYS A 260 -32.26 3.97 -13.96
C CYS A 260 -31.80 2.92 -15.00
N ALA A 261 -30.76 2.15 -14.72
CA ALA A 261 -30.28 1.08 -15.59
C ALA A 261 -31.09 -0.23 -15.48
N GLY A 262 -32.13 -0.29 -14.63
CA GLY A 262 -32.89 -1.52 -14.36
C GLY A 262 -32.09 -2.59 -13.60
N ILE A 263 -31.10 -2.17 -12.81
CA ILE A 263 -30.25 -3.02 -11.98
C ILE A 263 -30.69 -2.89 -10.52
N GLU A 264 -30.99 -4.03 -9.90
CA GLU A 264 -31.38 -4.08 -8.49
C GLU A 264 -30.21 -3.65 -7.58
N PRO A 265 -30.42 -2.67 -6.68
CA PRO A 265 -29.38 -2.24 -5.74
C PRO A 265 -29.04 -3.30 -4.71
N ILE A 266 -27.76 -3.38 -4.34
CA ILE A 266 -27.31 -4.17 -3.19
C ILE A 266 -27.49 -3.38 -1.89
N SER A 267 -27.30 -4.06 -0.75
CA SER A 267 -27.37 -3.41 0.57
C SER A 267 -26.28 -2.34 0.73
N PHE A 268 -26.49 -1.38 1.62
CA PHE A 268 -25.48 -0.36 1.91
C PHE A 268 -24.15 -0.98 2.36
N ASP A 269 -24.19 -1.99 3.23
CA ASP A 269 -22.99 -2.65 3.75
C ASP A 269 -22.20 -3.39 2.66
N GLU A 270 -22.90 -4.03 1.71
CA GLU A 270 -22.26 -4.65 0.54
C GLU A 270 -21.67 -3.59 -0.39
N ALA A 271 -22.39 -2.48 -0.61
CA ALA A 271 -21.91 -1.40 -1.45
C ALA A 271 -20.67 -0.69 -0.88
N VAL A 272 -20.60 -0.51 0.44
CA VAL A 272 -19.43 0.01 1.15
C VAL A 272 -18.23 -0.91 0.95
N THR A 273 -18.45 -2.23 0.97
CA THR A 273 -17.42 -3.24 0.71
C THR A 273 -16.85 -3.09 -0.70
N VAL A 274 -17.71 -2.93 -1.72
CA VAL A 274 -17.30 -2.71 -3.11
C VAL A 274 -16.63 -1.33 -3.29
N ALA A 275 -17.20 -0.28 -2.71
CA ALA A 275 -16.71 1.09 -2.84
C ALA A 275 -15.34 1.28 -2.19
N GLY A 276 -15.15 0.76 -0.98
CA GLY A 276 -13.90 0.85 -0.23
C GLY A 276 -12.88 -0.24 -0.55
N ASN A 277 -13.20 -1.17 -1.46
CA ASN A 277 -12.47 -2.44 -1.61
C ASN A 277 -12.23 -3.09 -0.22
N ILE A 278 -13.22 -2.99 0.67
CA ILE A 278 -13.07 -3.39 2.07
C ILE A 278 -13.05 -4.90 2.11
N ILE A 279 -11.95 -5.46 2.60
CA ILE A 279 -11.86 -6.88 2.84
C ILE A 279 -12.26 -7.13 4.30
N PRO A 280 -13.30 -7.95 4.58
CA PRO A 280 -13.71 -8.22 5.94
C PRO A 280 -12.51 -8.71 6.77
N SER A 281 -12.27 -8.07 7.91
CA SER A 281 -11.15 -8.42 8.79
C SER A 281 -11.71 -9.01 10.08
N LEU A 282 -11.41 -10.29 10.31
CA LEU A 282 -11.87 -11.06 11.47
C LEU A 282 -10.72 -11.20 12.48
N SER A 283 -11.01 -10.95 13.76
CA SER A 283 -10.00 -11.05 14.84
C SER A 283 -9.38 -12.45 14.92
N THR A 284 -10.16 -13.50 14.63
CA THR A 284 -9.70 -14.89 14.61
C THR A 284 -8.65 -15.11 13.52
N ILE A 285 -8.89 -14.62 12.31
CA ILE A 285 -7.94 -14.72 11.19
C ILE A 285 -6.69 -13.88 11.46
N ASN A 286 -6.83 -12.68 12.01
CA ASN A 286 -5.68 -11.86 12.43
C ASN A 286 -4.79 -12.62 13.42
N SER A 287 -5.40 -13.33 14.38
CA SER A 287 -4.69 -14.15 15.38
C SER A 287 -3.96 -15.32 14.75
N ILE A 288 -4.61 -16.02 13.82
CA ILE A 288 -4.00 -17.14 13.08
C ILE A 288 -2.81 -16.62 12.26
N VAL A 289 -2.99 -15.55 11.48
CA VAL A 289 -1.92 -14.97 10.65
C VAL A 289 -0.75 -14.49 11.51
N ALA A 290 -0.99 -13.77 12.60
CA ALA A 290 0.08 -13.35 13.53
C ALA A 290 0.86 -14.55 14.11
N SER A 291 0.16 -15.64 14.43
CA SER A 291 0.78 -16.88 14.90
C SER A 291 1.60 -17.56 13.81
N LEU A 292 1.09 -17.58 12.57
CA LEU A 292 1.81 -18.10 11.42
C LEU A 292 3.06 -17.26 11.12
N MET A 293 3.01 -15.93 11.22
CA MET A 293 4.19 -15.05 11.09
C MET A 293 5.29 -15.41 12.10
N MET A 294 4.92 -15.69 13.35
CA MET A 294 5.86 -16.17 14.36
C MET A 294 6.45 -17.55 14.03
N LEU A 295 5.62 -18.45 13.50
CA LEU A 295 6.06 -19.78 13.04
C LEU A 295 6.97 -19.71 11.81
N SER A 296 6.71 -18.82 10.86
CA SER A 296 7.55 -18.60 9.66
C SER A 296 8.98 -18.25 10.07
N VAL A 297 9.16 -17.35 11.04
CA VAL A 297 10.48 -17.01 11.57
C VAL A 297 11.15 -18.18 12.27
N ARG A 298 10.39 -18.92 13.10
CA ARG A 298 10.93 -20.06 13.86
C ARG A 298 11.41 -21.18 12.95
N ASN A 299 10.62 -21.49 11.92
CA ASN A 299 10.87 -22.61 11.02
C ASN A 299 11.68 -22.20 9.79
N LYS A 300 12.01 -20.91 9.64
CA LYS A 300 12.54 -20.31 8.40
C LYS A 300 11.72 -20.78 7.19
N CYS A 301 10.40 -20.74 7.34
CA CYS A 301 9.47 -21.27 6.36
C CYS A 301 8.84 -20.11 5.59
N ASN A 302 8.96 -20.14 4.27
CA ASN A 302 8.60 -18.99 3.44
C ASN A 302 7.11 -18.76 3.32
N TYR A 303 6.25 -19.79 3.43
CA TYR A 303 4.81 -19.59 3.29
C TYR A 303 3.94 -20.50 4.14
N TYR A 304 3.06 -19.87 4.91
CA TYR A 304 1.86 -20.50 5.44
C TYR A 304 0.63 -19.79 4.90
N SER A 305 -0.41 -20.57 4.61
CA SER A 305 -1.74 -20.06 4.34
C SER A 305 -2.76 -20.65 5.29
N VAL A 306 -3.82 -19.88 5.52
CA VAL A 306 -5.06 -20.34 6.11
C VAL A 306 -6.19 -20.09 5.13
N ASP A 307 -7.01 -21.12 4.90
CA ASP A 307 -8.25 -21.03 4.13
C ASP A 307 -9.42 -21.46 5.01
N ASN A 308 -10.59 -20.84 4.80
CA ASN A 308 -11.81 -21.03 5.59
C ASN A 308 -11.64 -20.91 7.12
N GLY A 309 -10.56 -20.26 7.58
CA GLY A 309 -10.23 -20.09 9.00
C GLY A 309 -9.83 -21.35 9.77
N ASN A 310 -9.80 -22.53 9.15
CA ASN A 310 -9.48 -23.80 9.82
C ASN A 310 -8.49 -24.69 9.06
N VAL A 311 -8.26 -24.46 7.77
CA VAL A 311 -7.30 -25.24 6.97
C VAL A 311 -5.99 -24.49 6.87
N ILE A 312 -5.00 -24.89 7.67
CA ILE A 312 -3.64 -24.34 7.60
C ILE A 312 -2.79 -25.21 6.68
N ARG A 313 -2.18 -24.59 5.68
CA ARG A 313 -1.22 -25.26 4.78
C ARG A 313 0.14 -24.60 4.89
N ARG A 314 1.16 -25.44 4.91
CA ARG A 314 2.54 -25.03 4.65
C ARG A 314 2.79 -25.24 3.17
N LEU A 315 3.30 -24.23 2.46
CA LEU A 315 3.83 -24.46 1.12
C LEU A 315 5.34 -24.32 1.14
N GLU A 316 5.96 -25.00 0.17
CA GLU A 316 7.39 -24.91 -0.07
C GLU A 316 7.74 -23.59 -0.75
N THR A 317 9.01 -23.24 -0.65
CA THR A 317 9.59 -22.03 -1.22
C THR A 317 9.50 -22.09 -2.73
N CYS A 318 9.05 -21.03 -3.37
CA CYS A 318 9.11 -20.93 -4.83
C CYS A 318 10.49 -20.48 -5.29
N GLU A 319 10.90 -20.92 -6.48
CA GLU A 319 12.07 -20.33 -7.12
C GLU A 319 11.85 -18.85 -7.42
N ARG A 320 12.95 -18.13 -7.60
CA ARG A 320 12.90 -16.71 -7.97
C ARG A 320 12.21 -16.56 -9.32
N ASN A 321 11.30 -15.60 -9.41
CA ASN A 321 10.78 -15.17 -10.70
C ASN A 321 11.89 -14.39 -11.46
N PRO A 322 12.35 -14.86 -12.63
CA PRO A 322 13.35 -14.16 -13.44
C PRO A 322 12.91 -12.76 -13.89
N GLU A 323 11.60 -12.53 -13.97
CA GLU A 323 11.01 -11.24 -14.37
C GLU A 323 10.69 -10.34 -13.17
N CYS A 324 11.10 -10.71 -11.96
CA CYS A 324 10.80 -9.93 -10.76
C CYS A 324 11.42 -8.53 -10.80
N SER A 325 10.61 -7.49 -10.70
CA SER A 325 11.06 -6.10 -10.68
C SER A 325 12.02 -5.76 -9.53
N THR A 326 12.10 -6.59 -8.48
CA THR A 326 12.93 -6.35 -7.30
C THR A 326 14.13 -7.29 -7.23
N CYS A 327 13.92 -8.60 -7.16
CA CYS A 327 15.01 -9.54 -6.85
C CYS A 327 15.70 -10.19 -8.07
N SER A 328 15.26 -9.92 -9.31
CA SER A 328 15.94 -10.41 -10.51
C SER A 328 17.05 -9.49 -11.02
N HIS A 329 17.21 -8.32 -10.42
CA HIS A 329 18.17 -7.31 -10.83
C HIS A 329 19.35 -7.23 -9.84
N HIS A 330 20.53 -6.82 -10.31
CA HIS A 330 21.64 -6.53 -9.42
C HIS A 330 21.44 -5.19 -8.74
N TRP A 331 21.76 -5.10 -7.44
CA TRP A 331 21.66 -3.84 -6.71
C TRP A 331 23.03 -3.36 -6.28
N TYR A 332 23.26 -2.08 -6.52
CA TYR A 332 24.41 -1.34 -6.00
C TYR A 332 23.92 -0.16 -5.17
N VAL A 333 24.60 0.10 -4.06
CA VAL A 333 24.39 1.30 -3.26
C VAL A 333 25.48 2.29 -3.60
N ILE A 334 25.07 3.52 -3.85
CA ILE A 334 25.96 4.68 -3.91
C ILE A 334 25.73 5.54 -2.67
N SER A 335 26.74 5.59 -1.80
CA SER A 335 26.73 6.51 -0.67
C SER A 335 27.60 7.70 -0.97
N TYR A 336 27.06 8.91 -0.86
CA TYR A 336 27.77 10.13 -1.23
C TYR A 336 27.44 11.28 -0.27
N ASP A 337 28.38 12.22 -0.20
CA ASP A 337 28.23 13.49 0.49
C ASP A 337 28.51 14.62 -0.51
N GLY A 338 27.74 15.71 -0.40
CA GLY A 338 27.78 16.83 -1.34
C GLY A 338 27.30 16.49 -2.77
N PRO A 339 27.77 17.25 -3.78
CA PRO A 339 27.34 17.12 -5.17
C PRO A 339 27.83 15.81 -5.82
N LEU A 340 26.96 15.13 -6.55
CA LEU A 340 27.26 13.90 -7.29
C LEU A 340 27.17 14.14 -8.80
N ILE A 341 28.33 14.36 -9.41
CA ILE A 341 28.49 14.61 -10.84
C ILE A 341 28.49 13.30 -11.64
N PHE A 342 27.90 13.30 -12.85
CA PHE A 342 27.81 12.11 -13.71
C PHE A 342 29.17 11.47 -14.01
N ARG A 343 30.21 12.29 -14.26
CA ARG A 343 31.59 11.79 -14.46
C ARG A 343 32.12 10.99 -13.27
N ARG A 344 31.73 11.34 -12.03
CA ARG A 344 32.12 10.56 -10.83
C ARG A 344 31.39 9.22 -10.79
N LEU A 345 30.13 9.20 -11.22
CA LEU A 345 29.35 7.96 -11.34
C LEU A 345 29.99 7.02 -12.36
N ILE A 346 30.31 7.49 -13.58
CA ILE A 346 30.99 6.72 -14.63
C ILE A 346 32.29 6.10 -14.09
N ARG A 347 33.12 6.89 -13.40
CA ARG A 347 34.37 6.40 -12.79
C ARG A 347 34.14 5.30 -11.75
N CYS A 348 33.02 5.32 -11.01
CA CYS A 348 32.70 4.27 -10.05
C CYS A 348 32.37 2.94 -10.74
N PHE A 349 31.63 3.00 -11.85
CA PHE A 349 31.32 1.84 -12.68
C PHE A 349 32.60 1.25 -13.30
N GLN A 350 33.45 2.10 -13.89
CA GLN A 350 34.72 1.68 -14.49
C GLN A 350 35.64 0.96 -13.49
N LYS A 351 35.70 1.43 -12.24
CA LYS A 351 36.46 0.77 -11.16
C LYS A 351 35.96 -0.63 -10.81
N HIS A 352 34.72 -0.97 -11.17
CA HIS A 352 34.10 -2.27 -10.93
C HIS A 352 34.00 -3.11 -12.21
N SER A 353 34.76 -2.76 -13.27
CA SER A 353 34.70 -3.42 -14.58
C SER A 353 33.31 -3.38 -15.22
N LEU A 354 32.54 -2.33 -14.93
CA LEU A 354 31.25 -2.05 -15.54
C LEU A 354 31.37 -0.82 -16.45
N GLU A 355 30.88 -0.92 -17.67
CA GLU A 355 30.79 0.22 -18.58
C GLU A 355 29.38 0.78 -18.55
N LEU A 356 29.20 1.98 -18.02
CA LEU A 356 27.89 2.63 -17.99
C LEU A 356 27.44 2.95 -19.43
N VAL A 357 26.22 2.57 -19.80
CA VAL A 357 25.63 2.88 -21.11
C VAL A 357 24.54 3.94 -20.95
N ALA A 358 23.60 3.68 -20.05
CA ALA A 358 22.50 4.58 -19.78
C ALA A 358 22.10 4.53 -18.30
N TYR A 359 21.65 5.67 -17.80
CA TYR A 359 20.99 5.84 -16.52
C TYR A 359 19.58 6.37 -16.76
N SER A 360 18.60 5.86 -16.02
CA SER A 360 17.21 6.29 -16.08
C SER A 360 16.56 6.26 -14.71
N ASP A 361 15.93 7.35 -14.29
CA ASP A 361 15.00 7.38 -13.17
C ASP A 361 13.70 8.12 -13.55
N LYS A 362 12.87 8.47 -12.57
CA LYS A 362 11.59 9.16 -12.82
C LYS A 362 11.76 10.58 -13.41
N ARG A 363 12.95 11.18 -13.34
CA ARG A 363 13.25 12.58 -13.68
C ARG A 363 14.32 12.72 -14.75
N LEU A 364 15.29 11.83 -14.76
CA LEU A 364 16.52 11.96 -15.52
C LEU A 364 16.74 10.72 -16.39
N PHE A 365 17.10 10.97 -17.64
CA PHE A 365 17.64 9.97 -18.54
C PHE A 365 18.98 10.48 -19.07
N LEU A 366 20.05 9.72 -18.88
CA LEU A 366 21.41 10.12 -19.22
C LEU A 366 22.11 8.99 -19.97
N THR A 367 22.76 9.33 -21.07
CA THR A 367 23.68 8.43 -21.78
C THR A 367 25.09 9.00 -21.75
N CYS A 368 26.09 8.13 -21.92
CA CYS A 368 27.50 8.55 -21.90
C CYS A 368 27.88 9.51 -23.02
N ASP A 369 27.08 9.58 -24.09
CA ASP A 369 27.28 10.50 -25.22
C ASP A 369 26.85 11.94 -24.91
N MET A 370 26.10 12.14 -23.82
CA MET A 370 25.61 13.45 -23.39
C MET A 370 26.69 14.24 -22.65
N THR A 371 27.70 14.66 -23.40
CA THR A 371 28.90 15.35 -22.86
C THR A 371 28.59 16.61 -22.05
N GLU A 372 27.49 17.31 -22.37
CA GLU A 372 27.03 18.51 -21.68
C GLU A 372 26.56 18.29 -20.22
N TYR A 373 26.27 17.04 -19.84
CA TYR A 373 25.84 16.67 -18.48
C TYR A 373 26.95 15.98 -17.67
N LEU A 374 28.13 15.74 -18.26
CA LEU A 374 29.22 15.02 -17.59
C LEU A 374 29.71 15.73 -16.34
N ASP A 375 29.75 17.06 -16.35
CA ASP A 375 30.28 17.90 -15.27
C ASP A 375 29.21 18.67 -14.48
N LYS A 376 27.94 18.48 -14.85
CA LYS A 376 26.82 19.05 -14.09
C LYS A 376 26.59 18.24 -12.82
N ASP A 377 26.28 18.93 -11.74
CA ASP A 377 25.80 18.27 -10.54
C ASP A 377 24.42 17.68 -10.80
N LEU A 378 24.28 16.38 -10.53
CA LEU A 378 23.02 15.70 -10.65
C LEU A 378 22.43 15.59 -9.24
N GLU A 379 21.41 16.40 -8.99
CA GLU A 379 20.67 16.34 -7.74
C GLU A 379 19.80 15.08 -7.68
N PHE A 380 20.43 13.96 -7.31
CA PHE A 380 19.69 12.75 -6.98
C PHE A 380 19.02 12.91 -5.63
N GLU A 381 17.73 12.52 -5.56
CA GLU A 381 17.02 12.49 -4.30
C GLU A 381 17.59 11.41 -3.38
N ASN A 382 17.74 11.72 -2.10
CA ASN A 382 18.11 10.71 -1.11
C ASN A 382 17.01 9.63 -1.05
N ASN A 383 17.40 8.37 -0.80
CA ASN A 383 16.48 7.23 -0.73
C ASN A 383 15.76 6.93 -2.08
N SER A 384 16.30 7.42 -3.20
CA SER A 384 15.81 7.13 -4.55
C SER A 384 16.46 5.89 -5.16
N ILE A 385 15.80 5.36 -6.20
CA ILE A 385 16.29 4.23 -7.00
C ILE A 385 16.38 4.70 -8.45
N GLY A 386 17.54 4.51 -9.05
CA GLY A 386 17.76 4.68 -10.49
C GLY A 386 18.01 3.33 -11.15
N GLU A 387 17.60 3.22 -12.40
CA GLU A 387 17.90 2.09 -13.27
C GLU A 387 19.12 2.41 -14.13
N VAL A 388 20.01 1.45 -14.28
CA VAL A 388 21.22 1.55 -15.08
C VAL A 388 21.32 0.38 -16.03
N ILE A 389 21.68 0.67 -17.27
CA ILE A 389 22.16 -0.30 -18.24
C ILE A 389 23.67 -0.14 -18.33
N CYS A 390 24.39 -1.24 -18.12
CA CYS A 390 25.84 -1.30 -18.29
C CYS A 390 26.27 -2.52 -19.11
N MET A 391 27.50 -2.48 -19.63
CA MET A 391 28.18 -3.65 -20.17
C MET A 391 29.06 -4.29 -19.10
N GLU A 392 28.89 -5.59 -18.87
CA GLU A 392 29.77 -6.45 -18.06
C GLU A 392 30.18 -7.62 -18.95
N ASN A 393 31.47 -7.79 -19.24
CA ASN A 393 32.01 -8.84 -20.12
C ASN A 393 31.29 -8.95 -21.49
N ASN A 394 31.11 -7.82 -22.18
CA ASN A 394 30.40 -7.70 -23.47
C ASN A 394 28.91 -8.10 -23.45
N LYS A 395 28.30 -8.27 -22.28
CA LYS A 395 26.85 -8.48 -22.13
C LYS A 395 26.19 -7.26 -21.52
N ARG A 396 25.01 -6.92 -22.03
CA ARG A 396 24.15 -5.90 -21.41
C ARG A 396 23.56 -6.44 -20.12
N VAL A 397 23.77 -5.71 -19.04
CA VAL A 397 23.28 -6.04 -17.71
C VAL A 397 22.49 -4.86 -17.17
N ARG A 398 21.32 -5.16 -16.60
CA ARG A 398 20.48 -4.18 -15.91
C ARG A 398 20.80 -4.16 -14.43
N ILE A 399 21.05 -2.97 -13.89
CA ILE A 399 21.45 -2.72 -12.51
C ILE A 399 20.51 -1.68 -11.90
N TYR A 400 20.07 -1.91 -10.66
CA TYR A 400 19.46 -0.85 -9.85
C TYR A 400 20.52 -0.18 -8.97
N LEU A 401 20.52 1.15 -8.99
CA LEU A 401 21.29 2.01 -8.12
C LEU A 401 20.41 2.56 -7.02
N TYR A 402 20.81 2.34 -5.77
CA TYR A 402 20.18 2.94 -4.61
C TYR A 402 21.03 4.09 -4.09
N PHE A 403 20.47 5.31 -4.08
CA PHE A 403 21.15 6.52 -3.68
C PHE A 403 20.95 6.80 -2.19
N LEU A 404 22.05 6.90 -1.46
CA LEU A 404 22.06 7.19 -0.03
C LEU A 404 22.97 8.38 0.28
N ARG A 405 22.38 9.52 0.62
CA ARG A 405 23.13 10.70 1.02
C ARG A 405 23.59 10.55 2.47
N ARG A 406 24.90 10.46 2.68
CA ARG A 406 25.51 10.25 4.01
C ARG A 406 26.89 10.88 4.06
N GLY A 407 27.21 11.49 5.20
CA GLY A 407 28.54 12.04 5.47
C GLY A 407 29.65 11.01 5.26
N GLY A 408 30.69 11.42 4.53
CA GLY A 408 31.86 10.59 4.21
C GLY A 408 32.20 10.52 2.73
N ASN A 409 33.20 9.72 2.40
CA ASN A 409 33.66 9.56 1.01
C ASN A 409 32.65 8.79 0.16
N LEU A 410 32.62 9.13 -1.13
CA LEU A 410 31.84 8.41 -2.13
C LEU A 410 32.16 6.92 -2.09
N SER A 411 31.14 6.09 -1.87
CA SER A 411 31.25 4.64 -1.87
C SER A 411 30.27 4.04 -2.86
N PHE A 412 30.72 3.04 -3.60
CA PHE A 412 29.92 2.29 -4.56
C PHE A 412 30.11 0.81 -4.24
N ARG A 413 29.01 0.12 -3.89
CA ARG A 413 29.09 -1.26 -3.39
C ARG A 413 27.94 -2.09 -3.94
N ARG A 414 28.25 -3.28 -4.44
CA ARG A 414 27.24 -4.30 -4.75
C ARG A 414 26.68 -4.83 -3.44
N ILE A 415 25.37 -4.73 -3.28
CA ILE A 415 24.65 -5.20 -2.08
C ILE A 415 23.82 -6.45 -2.35
N TYR A 416 23.47 -6.68 -3.62
CA TYR A 416 22.74 -7.87 -4.02
C TYR A 416 23.13 -8.29 -5.43
N LYS A 417 23.46 -9.57 -5.58
CA LYS A 417 23.69 -10.21 -6.88
C LYS A 417 22.46 -11.07 -7.21
N ALA A 418 21.69 -10.66 -8.23
CA ALA A 418 20.74 -11.55 -8.87
C ALA A 418 21.43 -12.86 -9.30
N LYS A 419 20.75 -13.99 -9.09
CA LYS A 419 21.22 -15.29 -9.59
C LYS A 419 21.06 -15.27 -11.11
N GLU A 420 22.12 -15.66 -11.80
CA GLU A 420 22.15 -15.80 -13.26
C GLU A 420 21.30 -16.98 -13.72
#